data_AF-A0A8T6ITM2-F1
#
_entry.id   AF-A0A8T6ITM2-F1
#
_cell.length_a   1.000
_cell.length_b   1.000
_cell.length_c   1.000
_cell.angle_alpha   90.00
_cell.angle_beta   90.00
_cell.angle_gamma   90.00
#
_symmetry.space_group_name_H-M   'P 1'
#
loop_
_entity.id
_entity.type
_entity.pdbx_description
1 polymer ?
#
loop_
_entity_poly.entity_id
_entity_poly.type
_entity_poly.pdbx_seq_one_letter_code
_entity_poly.pdbx_strand_id
1 'polypeptide(L)'
;VADVQGRILANPALSGTKGPGVVAVASPPGTTTRWFETNLLVKSHLIHRTMQHLRALGGTDIIVTRPNYVFDEKSETFDRFERLLRSGERQEF
;
A
#
# COMPACT_ATOMS: atom_id res chain seq x y z
N VAL A 1 -5.96 15.12 -8.38
CA VAL A 1 -5.77 14.06 -7.37
C VAL A 1 -6.87 13.02 -7.45
N ALA A 2 -8.15 13.40 -7.28
CA ALA A 2 -9.29 12.46 -7.30
C ALA A 2 -9.36 11.57 -8.56
N ASP A 3 -9.08 12.13 -9.74
CA ASP A 3 -9.06 11.37 -11.01
C ASP A 3 -8.00 10.26 -11.02
N VAL A 4 -6.75 10.58 -10.66
CA VAL A 4 -5.64 9.59 -10.63
C VAL A 4 -5.90 8.48 -9.61
N GLN A 5 -6.37 8.84 -8.42
CA GLN A 5 -6.70 7.86 -7.38
C GLN A 5 -7.81 6.91 -7.85
N GLY A 6 -8.89 7.44 -8.45
CA GLY A 6 -9.99 6.63 -8.99
C GLY A 6 -9.54 5.66 -10.08
N ARG A 7 -8.68 6.12 -10.99
CA ARG A 7 -8.12 5.29 -12.07
C ARG A 7 -7.27 4.14 -11.55
N ILE A 8 -6.48 4.36 -10.49
CA ILE A 8 -5.69 3.29 -9.85
C ILE A 8 -6.60 2.31 -9.10
N LEU A 9 -7.63 2.82 -8.40
CA LEU A 9 -8.62 2.03 -7.65
C LEU A 9 -9.56 1.19 -8.52
N ALA A 10 -9.64 1.46 -9.82
CA ALA A 10 -10.43 0.67 -10.77
C ALA A 10 -10.00 -0.81 -10.83
N ASN A 11 -8.80 -1.16 -10.35
CA ASN A 11 -8.38 -2.54 -10.13
C ASN A 11 -7.94 -2.76 -8.67
N PRO A 12 -8.89 -3.05 -7.76
CA PRO A 12 -8.62 -3.13 -6.31
C PRO A 12 -7.51 -4.10 -5.92
N ALA A 13 -7.35 -5.20 -6.68
CA ALA A 13 -6.29 -6.18 -6.43
C ALA A 13 -4.88 -5.60 -6.66
N LEU A 14 -4.76 -4.52 -7.43
CA LEU A 14 -3.49 -3.88 -7.79
C LEU A 14 -3.30 -2.52 -7.12
N SER A 15 -4.28 -2.04 -6.34
CA SER A 15 -4.28 -0.73 -5.69
C SER A 15 -3.60 -0.71 -4.33
N GLY A 16 -2.97 -1.80 -3.91
CA GLY A 16 -2.24 -1.91 -2.65
C GLY A 16 -3.12 -2.17 -1.42
N THR A 17 -2.48 -2.57 -0.31
CA THR A 17 -3.17 -3.09 0.89
C THR A 17 -4.14 -2.09 1.54
N LYS A 18 -3.85 -0.79 1.47
CA LYS A 18 -4.69 0.28 2.04
C LYS A 18 -5.16 1.28 0.97
N GLY A 19 -4.90 1.01 -0.31
CA GLY A 19 -5.06 1.96 -1.41
C GLY A 19 -3.77 2.73 -1.74
N PRO A 20 -3.78 3.50 -2.85
CA PRO A 20 -2.64 4.33 -3.26
C PRO A 20 -2.54 5.60 -2.42
N GLY A 21 -1.33 5.92 -1.97
CA GLY A 21 -0.98 7.31 -1.69
C GLY A 21 -0.88 8.06 -3.02
N VAL A 22 -1.44 9.28 -3.10
CA VAL A 22 -1.34 10.14 -4.29
C VAL A 22 -1.00 11.56 -3.87
N VAL A 23 0.14 12.07 -4.34
CA VAL A 23 0.62 13.42 -4.03
C VAL A 23 0.88 14.16 -5.35
N ALA A 24 0.46 15.43 -5.44
CA ALA A 24 0.73 16.23 -6.62
C ALA A 24 2.20 16.68 -6.65
N VAL A 25 2.85 16.55 -7.81
CA VAL A 25 4.22 17.02 -8.02
C VAL A 25 4.19 18.49 -8.45
N ALA A 26 5.02 19.31 -7.82
CA ALA A 26 5.17 20.72 -8.17
C ALA A 26 5.61 20.83 -9.65
N SER A 27 4.87 21.63 -10.41
CA SER A 27 5.14 21.84 -11.84
C SER A 27 5.65 23.27 -12.05
N PRO A 28 6.61 23.49 -12.97
CA PRO A 28 7.08 24.84 -13.29
C PRO A 28 5.93 25.75 -13.76
N PRO A 29 6.00 27.07 -13.50
CA PRO A 29 5.02 28.03 -14.00
C PRO A 29 4.84 27.93 -15.52
N GLY A 30 3.60 27.96 -16.00
CA GLY A 30 3.27 27.82 -17.43
C GLY A 30 3.13 26.38 -17.92
N THR A 31 3.35 25.38 -17.07
CA THR A 31 3.12 23.97 -17.42
C THR A 31 1.64 23.62 -17.31
N THR A 32 1.05 23.05 -18.37
CA THR A 32 -0.35 22.57 -18.38
C THR A 32 -0.48 21.15 -17.87
N THR A 33 0.56 20.33 -18.04
CA THR A 33 0.63 18.95 -17.55
C THR A 33 0.86 18.91 -16.05
N ARG A 34 0.02 18.14 -15.34
CA ARG A 34 0.18 17.89 -13.90
C ARG A 34 0.67 16.47 -13.67
N TRP A 35 1.71 16.34 -12.86
CA TRP A 35 2.26 15.04 -12.44
C TRP A 35 1.81 14.69 -11.02
N PHE A 36 1.74 13.39 -10.76
CA PHE A 36 1.40 12.86 -9.45
C PHE A 36 2.37 11.73 -9.11
N GLU A 37 2.88 11.74 -7.89
CA GLU A 37 3.60 10.62 -7.31
C GLU A 37 2.57 9.68 -6.65
N THR A 38 2.76 8.38 -6.82
CA THR A 38 1.94 7.37 -6.14
C THR A 38 2.79 6.33 -5.43
N ASN A 39 2.38 5.99 -4.20
CA ASN A 39 3.02 5.00 -3.37
C ASN A 39 2.03 3.86 -3.07
N LEU A 40 2.48 2.63 -3.32
CA LEU A 40 1.67 1.41 -3.25
C LEU A 40 2.44 0.30 -2.52
N LEU A 41 1.80 -0.30 -1.51
CA LEU A 41 2.27 -1.56 -0.92
C LEU A 41 1.48 -2.73 -1.51
N VAL A 42 2.12 -3.55 -2.35
CA VAL A 42 1.49 -4.70 -3.01
C VAL A 42 2.18 -6.01 -2.63
N LYS A 43 1.46 -7.13 -2.75
CA LYS A 43 2.03 -8.46 -2.56
C LYS A 43 3.05 -8.75 -3.67
N SER A 44 4.17 -9.38 -3.34
CA SER A 44 5.29 -9.59 -4.26
C SER A 44 4.90 -10.32 -5.55
N HIS A 45 3.98 -11.27 -5.50
CA HIS A 45 3.51 -12.02 -6.67
C HIS A 45 2.63 -11.18 -7.62
N LEU A 46 2.15 -10.02 -7.18
CA LEU A 46 1.33 -9.11 -8.00
C LEU A 46 2.16 -8.03 -8.68
N ILE A 47 3.44 -7.85 -8.31
CA ILE A 47 4.30 -6.75 -8.79
C ILE A 47 4.22 -6.61 -10.31
N HIS A 48 4.39 -7.71 -11.07
CA HIS A 48 4.39 -7.64 -12.54
C HIS A 48 3.05 -7.12 -13.09
N ARG A 49 1.92 -7.60 -12.57
CA ARG A 49 0.58 -7.16 -12.97
C ARG A 49 0.33 -5.71 -12.55
N THR A 50 0.76 -5.31 -11.35
CA THR A 50 0.68 -3.92 -10.88
C THR A 50 1.45 -2.99 -11.80
N MET A 51 2.66 -3.35 -12.23
CA MET A 51 3.45 -2.53 -13.15
C MET A 51 2.76 -2.37 -14.51
N GLN A 52 2.16 -3.44 -15.04
CA GLN A 52 1.40 -3.35 -16.29
C GLN A 52 0.19 -2.42 -16.15
N HIS A 53 -0.55 -2.53 -15.05
CA HIS A 53 -1.68 -1.65 -14.74
C HIS A 53 -1.27 -0.19 -14.65
N LEU A 54 -0.21 0.12 -13.90
CA LEU A 54 0.30 1.49 -13.78
C LEU A 54 0.75 2.06 -15.13
N ARG A 55 1.46 1.27 -15.95
CA ARG A 55 1.88 1.69 -17.29
C ARG A 55 0.69 1.95 -18.21
N ALA A 56 -0.35 1.11 -18.16
CA ALA A 56 -1.57 1.33 -18.94
C ALA A 56 -2.31 2.63 -18.54
N LEU A 57 -2.10 3.10 -17.31
CA LEU A 57 -2.61 4.39 -16.84
C LEU A 57 -1.70 5.59 -17.19
N GLY A 58 -0.56 5.35 -17.83
CA GLY A 58 0.45 6.37 -18.15
C GLY A 58 1.50 6.60 -17.07
N GLY A 59 1.60 5.69 -16.10
CA GLY A 59 2.65 5.73 -15.07
C GLY A 59 4.04 5.48 -15.67
N THR A 60 4.99 6.32 -15.27
CA THR A 60 6.41 6.29 -15.66
C THR A 60 7.29 6.29 -14.42
N ASP A 61 8.60 6.04 -14.59
CA ASP A 61 9.63 6.15 -13.54
C ASP A 61 9.30 5.35 -12.28
N ILE A 62 8.79 4.13 -12.49
CA ILE A 62 8.29 3.29 -11.41
C ILE A 62 9.46 2.61 -10.69
N ILE A 63 9.62 2.93 -9.41
CA ILE A 63 10.60 2.32 -8.52
C ILE A 63 9.93 1.20 -7.73
N VAL A 64 10.60 0.05 -7.62
CA VAL A 64 10.14 -1.08 -6.80
C VAL A 64 11.19 -1.39 -5.74
N THR A 65 10.80 -1.26 -4.47
CA THR A 65 11.63 -1.63 -3.33
C THR A 65 10.99 -2.80 -2.57
N ARG A 66 11.83 -3.65 -1.96
CA ARG A 66 11.37 -4.74 -1.08
C ARG A 66 11.79 -4.40 0.35
N PRO A 67 10.86 -4.01 1.24
CA PRO A 67 11.21 -3.80 2.64
C PRO A 67 11.51 -5.13 3.31
N ASN A 68 12.47 -5.14 4.24
CA ASN A 68 12.74 -6.32 5.08
C ASN A 68 11.63 -6.55 6.10
N TYR A 69 10.97 -5.48 6.55
CA TYR A 69 9.89 -5.52 7.52
C TYR A 69 8.79 -4.53 7.16
N VAL A 70 7.54 -4.92 7.40
CA VAL A 70 6.37 -4.04 7.40
C VAL A 70 5.65 -4.28 8.72
N PHE A 71 5.62 -3.27 9.58
CA PHE A 71 4.90 -3.33 10.85
C PHE A 71 3.45 -2.90 10.62
N ASP A 72 2.51 -3.65 11.19
CA ASP A 72 1.11 -3.24 11.29
C ASP A 72 0.85 -2.60 12.66
N GLU A 73 -0.35 -2.07 12.88
CA GLU A 73 -0.73 -1.42 14.15
C GLU A 73 -0.57 -2.37 15.34
N LYS A 74 -0.81 -3.68 15.15
CA LYS A 74 -0.84 -4.70 16.20
C LYS A 74 -0.20 -6.02 15.75
N SER A 75 0.18 -6.83 16.73
CA SER A 75 0.66 -8.19 16.51
C SER A 75 -0.39 -9.19 17.02
N GLU A 76 -1.12 -9.82 16.10
CA GLU A 76 -2.11 -10.85 16.46
C GLU A 76 -1.48 -12.01 17.25
N THR A 77 -0.23 -12.33 16.97
CA THR A 77 0.54 -13.34 17.70
C THR A 77 0.75 -12.92 19.15
N PHE A 78 1.10 -11.66 19.39
CA PHE A 78 1.28 -11.13 20.74
C PHE A 78 -0.06 -11.08 21.48
N ASP A 79 -1.12 -10.59 20.84
CA ASP A 79 -2.47 -10.54 21.42
C ASP A 79 -2.98 -11.95 21.76
N ARG A 80 -2.64 -12.96 20.94
CA ARG A 80 -2.92 -14.37 21.24
C ARG A 80 -2.13 -14.87 22.44
N PHE A 81 -0.85 -14.52 22.54
CA PHE A 81 0.01 -14.90 23.66
C PHE A 81 -0.50 -14.34 24.99
N GLU A 82 -0.86 -13.04 25.04
CA GLU A 82 -1.43 -12.43 26.25
C GLU A 82 -2.74 -13.10 26.68
N ARG A 83 -3.62 -13.43 25.72
CA ARG A 83 -4.86 -14.16 26.02
C ARG A 83 -4.59 -15.52 26.66
N LEU A 84 -3.56 -16.23 26.19
CA LEU A 84 -3.16 -17.52 26.75
C LEU A 84 -2.66 -17.39 28.18
N LEU A 85 -1.80 -16.41 28.46
CA LEU A 85 -1.32 -16.15 29.82
C LEU A 85 -2.47 -15.87 30.80
N ARG A 86 -3.39 -14.96 30.42
CA ARG A 86 -4.58 -14.62 31.24
C ARG A 86 -5.55 -15.78 31.44
N SER A 87 -5.53 -16.77 30.53
CA SER A 87 -6.37 -17.98 30.65
C SER A 87 -5.73 -19.06 31.53
N GLY A 88 -4.40 -19.13 31.58
CA GLY A 88 -3.64 -20.06 32.41
C GLY A 88 -3.64 -19.69 33.89
N GLU A 89 -3.68 -18.40 34.22
CA GLU A 89 -3.77 -17.90 35.62
C GLU A 89 -5.09 -18.28 36.33
N ARG A 90 -6.12 -18.76 35.60
CA ARG A 90 -7.42 -19.15 36.17
C ARG A 90 -7.55 -20.63 36.53
N GLN A 91 -6.49 -21.45 36.41
CA GLN A 91 -6.52 -22.89 36.72
C GLN A 91 -5.81 -23.30 38.02
N GLU A 92 -5.48 -22.35 38.91
CA GLU A 92 -5.08 -22.68 40.28
C GLU A 92 -6.18 -22.29 41.26
N PHE A 93 -7.16 -23.19 41.49
CA PHE A 93 -7.93 -23.35 42.75
C PHE A 93 -8.61 -24.72 42.76
#